data_AF-A0A4S3FEC5-F1
#
_entry.id   AF-A0A4S3FEC5-F1
#
_cell.length_a   1.000
_cell.length_b   1.000
_cell.length_c   1.000
_cell.angle_alpha   90.00
_cell.angle_beta   90.00
_cell.angle_gamma   90.00
#
_symmetry.space_group_name_H-M   'P 1'
#
loop_
_entity.id
_entity.type
_entity.pdbx_description
1 polymer ?
#
loop_
_entity_poly.entity_id
_entity_poly.type
_entity_poly.pdbx_seq_one_letter_code
_entity_poly.pdbx_strand_id
1 'polypeptide(L)' 'MMFNLLYTLEDLAAAEVKLKYWDDAFANDKSNNPNKYEAQRRDARREVRQISRELKRIGLLEKTEEEKLH' A
#
# COMPACT_ATOMS: atom_id res chain seq x y z
N MET A 1 -14.52 -14.51 20.64
CA MET A 1 -14.22 -14.63 19.20
C MET A 1 -12.85 -14.01 18.95
N MET A 2 -11.89 -14.77 18.44
CA MET A 2 -10.59 -14.24 18.03
C MET A 2 -10.72 -13.77 16.58
N PHE A 3 -10.80 -12.47 16.34
CA PHE A 3 -10.68 -11.91 15.00
C PHE A 3 -9.23 -12.12 14.55
N ASN A 4 -9.00 -13.08 13.66
CA ASN A 4 -7.70 -13.21 13.01
C ASN A 4 -7.58 -12.05 12.02
N LEU A 5 -6.99 -10.94 12.46
CA LEU A 5 -6.74 -9.78 11.62
C LEU A 5 -5.68 -10.19 10.59
N LEU A 6 -6.11 -10.40 9.35
CA LEU A 6 -5.21 -10.73 8.24
C LEU A 6 -4.16 -9.62 8.01
N TYR A 7 -4.48 -8.39 8.42
CA TYR A 7 -3.61 -7.21 8.37
C TYR A 7 -3.87 -6.24 9.53
N THR A 8 -2.83 -5.53 9.93
CA THR A 8 -2.80 -4.53 11.02
C THR A 8 -2.42 -3.14 10.51
N LEU A 9 -2.54 -2.11 11.37
CA LEU A 9 -2.05 -0.77 11.06
C LEU A 9 -0.51 -0.72 10.88
N GLU A 10 0.21 -1.61 11.56
CA GLU A 10 1.66 -1.76 11.40
C GLU A 10 2.00 -2.31 10.01
N ASP A 11 1.22 -3.28 9.52
CA ASP A 11 1.37 -3.80 8.16
C ASP A 11 1.13 -2.72 7.11
N LEU A 12 0.16 -1.82 7.33
CA LEU A 12 -0.07 -0.68 6.46
C LEU A 12 1.14 0.26 6.44
N ALA A 13 1.64 0.63 7.62
CA ALA A 13 2.80 1.51 7.73
C ALA A 13 4.04 0.88 7.05
N ALA A 14 4.27 -0.42 7.24
CA ALA A 14 5.35 -1.15 6.59
C ALA A 14 5.21 -1.15 5.06
N ALA A 15 3.99 -1.37 4.54
CA ALA A 15 3.72 -1.34 3.11
C ALA A 15 3.90 0.07 2.51
N GLU A 16 3.52 1.13 3.24
CA GLU A 16 3.73 2.52 2.84
C GLU A 16 5.22 2.88 2.79
N VAL A 17 6.00 2.46 3.78
CA VAL A 17 7.46 2.63 3.79
C VAL A 17 8.10 1.93 2.60
N LYS A 18 7.67 0.69 2.31
CA LYS A 18 8.15 -0.09 1.16
C LYS A 18 7.79 0.59 -0.16
N LEU A 19 6.58 1.12 -0.29
CA LEU A 19 6.17 1.89 -1.46
C LEU A 19 7.06 3.12 -1.64
N LYS A 20 7.26 3.90 -0.57
CA LYS A 20 8.14 5.07 -0.60
C LYS A 20 9.56 4.72 -1.03
N TYR A 21 10.11 3.61 -0.53
CA TYR A 21 11.44 3.14 -0.93
C TYR A 21 11.53 2.89 -2.45
N TRP A 22 10.53 2.21 -3.04
CA TRP A 22 10.52 1.95 -4.48
C TRP A 22 10.21 3.19 -5.32
N ASP A 23 9.38 4.11 -4.82
CA ASP A 23 9.16 5.43 -5.44
C ASP A 23 10.47 6.24 -5.46
N ASP A 24 11.21 6.27 -4.34
CA ASP A 24 12.51 6.95 -4.22
C ASP A 24 13.57 6.28 -5.11
N ALA A 25 13.61 4.94 -5.16
CA ALA A 25 14.53 4.19 -6.01
C ALA A 25 14.24 4.43 -7.50
N PHE A 26 12.96 4.51 -7.89
CA PHE A 26 12.54 4.86 -9.24
C PHE A 26 12.90 6.30 -9.60
N ALA A 27 12.65 7.26 -8.70
CA ALA A 27 12.95 8.67 -8.94
C ALA A 27 14.46 8.96 -9.03
N ASN A 28 15.28 8.23 -8.27
CA ASN A 28 16.73 8.40 -8.25
C ASN A 28 17.47 7.46 -9.23
N ASP A 29 16.77 6.62 -9.99
CA ASP A 29 17.41 5.73 -10.95
C ASP A 29 17.97 6.53 -12.12
N LYS A 30 19.30 6.55 -12.22
CA LYS A 30 20.03 7.11 -13.38
C LYS A 30 20.30 6.05 -14.45
N SER A 31 19.78 4.83 -14.28
CA SER A 31 19.96 3.75 -15.24
C SER A 31 19.12 4.02 -16.49
N ASN A 32 19.60 3.60 -17.65
CA ASN A 32 18.89 3.76 -18.93
C ASN A 32 17.70 2.79 -19.10
N ASN A 33 17.20 2.22 -18.00
CA ASN A 33 16.12 1.23 -18.00
C ASN A 33 14.92 1.77 -17.20
N PRO A 34 13.91 2.36 -17.87
CA PRO A 34 12.75 2.92 -17.19
C PRO A 34 11.90 1.87 -16.46
N ASN A 35 12.05 0.58 -16.77
CA ASN A 35 11.21 -0.48 -16.21
C ASN A 35 11.84 -1.14 -14.97
N LYS A 36 13.06 -0.76 -14.58
CA LYS A 36 13.87 -1.45 -13.57
C LYS A 36 13.18 -1.62 -12.21
N TYR A 37 12.42 -0.59 -11.80
CA TYR A 37 11.70 -0.57 -10.52
C TYR A 37 10.18 -0.48 -10.68
N GLU A 38 9.67 -0.48 -11.91
CA GLU A 38 8.24 -0.28 -12.18
C GLU A 38 7.40 -1.44 -11.60
N ALA A 39 7.86 -2.68 -11.76
CA ALA A 39 7.17 -3.86 -11.25
C ALA A 39 7.09 -3.84 -9.72
N GLN A 40 8.20 -3.58 -9.04
CA GLN A 40 8.29 -3.56 -7.58
C GLN A 40 7.43 -2.42 -7.00
N ARG A 41 7.46 -1.25 -7.64
CA ARG A 41 6.60 -0.11 -7.29
C ARG A 41 5.12 -0.44 -7.46
N ARG A 42 4.74 -1.08 -8.56
CA ARG A 42 3.35 -1.51 -8.80
C ARG A 42 2.88 -2.50 -7.75
N ASP A 43 3.72 -3.47 -7.41
CA ASP A 43 3.39 -4.50 -6.44
C ASP A 43 3.25 -3.90 -5.03
N ALA A 44 4.16 -3.00 -4.63
CA ALA A 44 4.06 -2.25 -3.37
C ALA A 44 2.78 -1.38 -3.31
N ARG A 45 2.40 -0.73 -4.41
CA ARG A 45 1.12 0.01 -4.48
C ARG A 45 -0.09 -0.90 -4.30
N ARG A 46 -0.05 -2.09 -4.88
CA ARG A 46 -1.13 -3.07 -4.77
C ARG A 46 -1.26 -3.54 -3.32
N GLU A 47 -0.14 -3.79 -2.66
CA GLU A 47 -0.06 -4.20 -1.26
C GLU A 47 -0.69 -3.16 -0.33
N VAL A 48 -0.29 -1.88 -0.43
CA VAL A 48 -0.90 -0.77 0.33
C VAL A 48 -2.41 -0.71 0.11
N ARG A 49 -2.87 -0.83 -1.14
CA ARG A 49 -4.31 -0.80 -1.47
C ARG A 49 -5.07 -1.98 -0.86
N GLN A 50 -4.50 -3.18 -0.86
CA GLN A 50 -5.15 -4.36 -0.28
C GLN A 50 -5.28 -4.23 1.23
N ILE A 51 -4.18 -3.85 1.90
CA ILE A 51 -4.16 -3.67 3.36
C ILE A 51 -5.13 -2.56 3.76
N SER A 52 -5.06 -1.38 3.11
CA SER A 52 -5.95 -0.26 3.41
C SER A 52 -7.42 -0.63 3.22
N ARG A 53 -7.78 -1.34 2.15
CA ARG A 53 -9.15 -1.79 1.91
C ARG A 53 -9.64 -2.74 3.00
N GLU A 54 -8.80 -3.66 3.43
CA GLU A 54 -9.15 -4.61 4.47
C GLU A 54 -9.32 -3.91 5.83
N LEU A 55 -8.40 -3.01 6.18
CA LEU A 55 -8.49 -2.18 7.39
C LEU A 55 -9.74 -1.30 7.39
N LYS A 56 -10.14 -0.74 6.25
CA LYS A 56 -11.42 -0.03 6.09
C LYS A 56 -12.64 -0.95 6.23
N ARG A 57 -12.55 -2.18 5.71
CA ARG A 57 -13.63 -3.18 5.78
C ARG A 57 -13.95 -3.58 7.23
N ILE A 58 -12.92 -3.70 8.06
CA ILE A 58 -13.06 -4.05 9.48
C ILE A 58 -13.26 -2.82 10.39
N GLY A 59 -13.26 -1.61 9.83
CA GLY A 59 -13.49 -0.36 10.56
C GLY A 59 -12.28 0.18 11.34
N LEU A 60 -11.08 -0.34 11.10
CA LEU A 60 -9.83 0.21 11.65
C LEU A 60 -9.36 1.48 10.92
N LEU A 61 -9.78 1.67 9.67
CA LEU A 61 -9.61 2.91 8.93
C LEU A 61 -10.98 3.49 8.56
N GLU A 62 -11.09 4.80 8.66
CA GLU A 62 -12.24 5.49 8.12
C GLU A 62 -12.24 5.39 6.59
N LYS A 63 -13.40 5.08 6.03
CA LYS A 63 -13.67 5.23 4.60
C LYS A 63 -13.67 6.72 4.28
N THR A 64 -13.15 7.10 3.11
CA THR A 64 -13.30 8.47 2.62
C THR A 64 -14.77 8.79 2.35
N GLU A 65 -15.14 10.06 2.32
CA GLU A 65 -16.52 10.48 2.02
C GLU A 65 -17.01 9.93 0.67
N GLU A 66 -16.13 9.90 -0.34
CA GLU A 66 -16.42 9.30 -1.66
C GLU A 66 -16.69 7.78 -1.58
N GLU A 67 -15.99 7.06 -0.70
CA GLU A 67 -16.20 5.62 -0.47
C GLU A 67 -17.42 5.30 0.41
N LYS A 68 -18.01 6.31 1.08
CA LYS A 68 -19.27 6.18 1.82
C LYS A 68 -20.49 6.41 0.93
N LEU A 69 -20.34 7.18 -0.14
CA LEU A 69 -21.40 7.59 -1.06
C LEU A 69 -21.69 6.58 -2.19
N HIS A 70 -20.81 5.61 -2.41
CA HIS A 70 -20.91 4.55 -3.44
C HIS A 70 -21.09 3.17 -2.81
#